data_AF-A0A9P6P0T7-F1
#
_entry.id   AF-A0A9P6P0T7-F1
#
_cell.length_a   1.000
_cell.length_b   1.000
_cell.length_c   1.000
_cell.angle_alpha   90.00
_cell.angle_beta   90.00
_cell.angle_gamma   90.00
#
_symmetry.space_group_name_H-M   'P 1'
#
loop_
_entity.id
_entity.type
_entity.pdbx_description
1 polymer ?
#
loop_
_entity_poly.entity_id
_entity_poly.type
_entity_poly.pdbx_seq_one_letter_code
_entity_poly.pdbx_strand_id
1 'polypeptide(L)'
;MFGPFRPSFVAQGGLLWKNPFRMSASRKANVRKRLKDVDQVIATVADSGVRCKALTEALALPTEAQMSPRDKYTVFSRYGLGHRKSLHKLPKFTKKTARTSPPGF
;
A
#
# COMPACT_ATOMS: atom_id res chain seq x y z
N MET A 1 24.39 -30.00 -26.26
CA MET A 1 25.48 -29.98 -25.27
C MET A 1 25.75 -28.53 -24.91
N PHE A 2 25.26 -28.06 -23.75
CA PHE A 2 25.49 -26.68 -23.31
C PHE A 2 26.97 -26.53 -22.94
N GLY A 3 27.65 -25.54 -23.53
CA GLY A 3 29.09 -25.27 -23.35
C GLY A 3 29.46 -24.78 -21.93
N PRO A 4 30.69 -24.26 -21.73
CA PRO A 4 31.27 -23.92 -20.41
C PRO A 4 30.50 -22.88 -19.58
N PHE A 5 29.41 -22.31 -20.11
CA PHE A 5 28.44 -21.53 -19.36
C PHE A 5 27.36 -22.47 -18.83
N ARG A 6 27.54 -22.98 -17.60
CA ARG A 6 26.45 -23.67 -16.88
C ARG A 6 25.29 -22.69 -16.73
N PRO A 7 24.11 -22.91 -17.33
CA PRO A 7 22.92 -22.11 -17.02
C PRO A 7 22.49 -22.50 -15.61
N SER A 8 23.11 -21.91 -14.58
CA SER A 8 22.62 -22.10 -13.23
C SER A 8 21.28 -21.37 -13.15
N PHE A 9 20.22 -22.08 -12.74
CA PHE A 9 18.92 -21.47 -12.43
C PHE A 9 19.05 -20.30 -11.44
N VAL A 10 20.17 -20.23 -10.72
CA VAL A 10 20.51 -19.10 -9.85
C VAL A 10 20.51 -17.77 -10.61
N ALA A 11 20.99 -17.74 -11.86
CA ALA A 11 20.98 -16.55 -12.71
C ALA A 11 19.59 -16.21 -13.30
N GLN A 12 18.63 -17.14 -13.27
CA GLN A 12 17.27 -16.98 -13.81
C GLN A 12 16.20 -16.82 -12.71
N GLY A 13 16.58 -16.36 -11.51
CA GLY A 13 15.66 -16.18 -10.38
C GLY A 13 16.10 -16.84 -9.06
N GLY A 14 17.40 -17.13 -8.89
CA GLY A 14 17.94 -17.80 -7.70
C GLY A 14 17.81 -17.04 -6.40
N LEU A 15 17.63 -15.73 -6.44
CA LEU A 15 17.44 -14.92 -5.23
C LEU A 15 16.00 -15.03 -4.74
N LEU A 16 15.80 -15.80 -3.68
CA LEU A 16 14.49 -15.98 -3.06
C LEU A 16 14.09 -14.75 -2.23
N TRP A 17 13.20 -13.93 -2.81
CA TRP A 17 12.51 -12.87 -2.06
C TRP A 17 11.29 -13.45 -1.34
N LYS A 18 11.50 -13.96 -0.11
CA LYS A 18 10.42 -14.55 0.71
C LYS A 18 9.43 -13.48 1.19
N ASN A 19 8.51 -13.10 0.30
CA ASN A 19 7.48 -12.11 0.55
C ASN A 19 6.08 -12.70 0.27
N PRO A 20 5.23 -12.91 1.29
CA PRO A 20 3.92 -13.53 1.10
C PRO A 20 3.00 -12.67 0.23
N PHE A 21 2.06 -13.31 -0.47
CA PHE A 21 1.09 -12.61 -1.30
C PHE A 21 0.08 -11.79 -0.47
N ARG A 22 -0.17 -12.17 0.79
CA ARG A 22 -1.13 -11.53 1.71
C ARG A 22 -0.49 -11.03 3.00
N MET A 23 -1.15 -10.09 3.65
CA MET A 23 -0.79 -9.62 4.99
C MET A 23 -1.40 -10.50 6.09
N SER A 24 -0.65 -10.69 7.19
CA SER A 24 -1.14 -11.29 8.43
C SER A 24 -2.12 -10.35 9.16
N ALA A 25 -2.88 -10.90 10.13
CA ALA A 25 -3.82 -10.12 10.94
C ALA A 25 -3.15 -8.97 11.71
N SER A 26 -1.99 -9.22 12.32
CA SER A 26 -1.22 -8.19 13.04
C SER A 26 -0.75 -7.06 12.12
N ARG A 27 -0.30 -7.40 10.90
CA ARG A 27 0.08 -6.39 9.88
C ARG A 27 -1.12 -5.56 9.46
N LYS A 28 -2.30 -6.18 9.28
CA LYS A 28 -3.55 -5.45 8.99
C LYS A 28 -3.96 -4.53 10.13
N ALA A 29 -3.82 -4.95 11.38
CA ALA A 29 -4.07 -4.11 12.55
C ALA A 29 -3.15 -2.88 12.57
N ASN A 30 -1.85 -3.07 12.31
CA ASN A 30 -0.89 -1.96 12.20
C ASN A 30 -1.17 -1.01 11.03
N VAL A 31 -1.71 -1.52 9.91
CA VAL A 31 -2.17 -0.66 8.81
C VAL A 31 -3.35 0.21 9.26
N ARG A 32 -4.35 -0.37 9.92
CA ARG A 32 -5.49 0.40 10.45
C ARG A 32 -5.05 1.45 11.45
N LYS A 33 -4.15 1.11 12.37
CA LYS A 33 -3.56 2.05 13.33
C LYS A 33 -2.94 3.26 12.60
N ARG A 34 -2.02 3.01 11.65
CA ARG A 34 -1.38 4.09 10.88
C ARG A 34 -2.37 4.96 10.11
N LEU A 35 -3.42 4.38 9.54
CA LEU A 35 -4.45 5.16 8.83
C LEU A 35 -5.18 6.10 9.79
N LYS A 36 -5.57 5.61 10.97
CA LYS A 36 -6.19 6.41 12.04
C LYS A 36 -5.25 7.49 12.58
N ASP A 37 -3.98 7.17 12.77
CA ASP A 37 -2.98 8.14 13.23
C ASP A 37 -2.85 9.31 12.23
N VAL A 38 -2.87 9.02 10.92
CA VAL A 38 -2.87 10.06 9.87
C VAL A 38 -4.17 10.86 9.88
N ASP A 39 -5.33 10.23 10.07
CA ASP A 39 -6.62 10.92 10.18
C ASP A 39 -6.62 11.90 11.36
N GLN A 40 -6.09 11.48 12.52
CA GLN A 40 -5.97 12.32 13.70
C GLN A 40 -5.09 13.54 13.43
N VAL A 41 -3.96 13.38 12.73
CA VAL A 41 -3.08 14.50 12.37
C VAL A 41 -3.76 15.47 11.41
N ILE A 42 -4.53 14.97 10.44
CA ILE A 42 -5.29 15.85 9.53
C ILE A 42 -6.34 16.65 10.31
N ALA A 43 -7.06 15.99 11.23
CA ALA A 43 -8.07 16.64 12.06
C ALA A 43 -7.47 17.72 12.96
N THR A 44 -6.37 17.42 13.67
CA THR A 44 -5.73 18.41 14.56
C THR A 44 -5.19 19.62 13.82
N VAL A 45 -4.64 19.42 12.61
CA VAL A 45 -4.19 20.53 11.77
C VAL A 45 -5.37 21.35 11.27
N ALA A 46 -6.49 20.72 10.92
CA ALA A 46 -7.71 21.45 10.54
C ALA A 46 -8.27 22.28 11.71
N ASP A 47 -8.33 21.69 12.91
CA ASP A 47 -8.81 22.35 14.13
C ASP A 47 -7.93 23.54 14.54
N SER A 48 -6.63 23.49 14.24
CA SER A 48 -5.70 24.60 14.50
C SER A 48 -5.98 25.86 13.66
N GLY A 49 -6.87 25.78 12.66
CA GLY A 49 -7.26 26.91 11.81
C GLY A 49 -6.30 27.19 10.65
N VAL A 50 -5.27 26.37 10.45
CA VAL A 50 -4.34 26.47 9.32
C VAL A 50 -5.10 26.20 8.00
N ARG A 51 -4.92 27.08 7.01
CA ARG A 51 -5.48 26.91 5.67
C ARG A 51 -4.37 26.74 4.66
N CYS A 52 -4.30 25.56 4.04
CA CYS A 52 -3.35 25.30 2.96
C CYS A 52 -3.95 24.35 1.92
N LYS A 53 -3.46 24.44 0.68
CA LYS A 53 -3.92 23.57 -0.41
C LYS A 53 -3.73 22.09 -0.07
N ALA A 54 -2.61 21.74 0.56
CA ALA A 54 -2.33 20.38 1.00
C ALA A 54 -3.37 19.85 2.01
N LEU A 55 -3.87 20.71 2.91
CA LEU A 55 -4.93 20.33 3.83
C LEU A 55 -6.26 20.11 3.10
N THR A 56 -6.61 20.97 2.14
CA THR A 56 -7.81 20.77 1.30
C THR A 56 -7.77 19.43 0.56
N GLU A 57 -6.61 19.08 -0.02
CA GLU A 57 -6.42 17.78 -0.68
C GLU A 57 -6.45 16.60 0.31
N ALA A 58 -5.88 16.77 1.51
CA ALA A 58 -5.90 15.74 2.55
C ALA A 58 -7.31 15.50 3.11
N LEU A 59 -8.12 16.54 3.27
CA LEU A 59 -9.52 16.44 3.71
C LEU A 59 -10.43 15.75 2.67
N ALA A 60 -10.05 15.77 1.39
CA ALA A 60 -10.77 15.04 0.35
C ALA A 60 -10.52 13.52 0.39
N LEU A 61 -9.52 13.04 1.15
CA LEU A 61 -9.23 11.62 1.27
C LEU A 61 -10.24 10.93 2.21
N PRO A 62 -10.64 9.69 1.93
CA PRO A 62 -11.54 8.95 2.82
C PRO A 62 -10.82 8.60 4.13
N THR A 63 -11.54 8.67 5.25
CA THR A 63 -11.03 8.24 6.57
C THR A 63 -10.91 6.72 6.68
N GLU A 64 -10.16 6.22 7.66
CA GLU A 64 -10.02 4.77 7.89
C GLU A 64 -11.39 4.08 8.05
N ALA A 65 -12.36 4.72 8.70
CA ALA A 65 -13.69 4.15 8.90
C ALA A 65 -14.49 4.04 7.57
N GLN A 66 -14.33 5.01 6.67
CA GLN A 66 -15.01 5.05 5.37
C GLN A 66 -14.37 4.13 4.33
N MET A 67 -13.10 3.77 4.50
CA MET A 67 -12.39 2.91 3.55
C MET A 67 -12.91 1.47 3.56
N SER A 68 -13.06 0.89 2.36
CA SER A 68 -13.36 -0.54 2.21
C SER A 68 -12.19 -1.41 2.72
N PRO A 69 -12.46 -2.62 3.26
CA PRO A 69 -11.37 -3.54 3.61
C PRO A 69 -10.47 -3.89 2.43
N ARG A 70 -11.01 -3.88 1.19
CA ARG A 70 -10.25 -4.14 -0.03
C ARG A 70 -9.20 -3.05 -0.26
N ASP A 71 -9.57 -1.79 -0.14
CA ASP A 71 -8.64 -0.65 -0.35
C ASP A 71 -7.67 -0.45 0.82
N LYS A 72 -8.03 -0.87 2.04
CA LYS A 72 -7.10 -0.88 3.19
C LYS A 72 -5.90 -1.80 2.97
N TYR A 73 -6.12 -2.95 2.31
CA TYR A 73 -5.12 -4.02 2.29
C TYR A 73 -4.57 -4.33 0.89
N THR A 74 -5.21 -3.82 -0.15
CA THR A 74 -4.80 -4.01 -1.53
C THR A 74 -4.84 -2.70 -2.29
N VAL A 75 -3.95 -2.56 -3.26
CA VAL A 75 -3.85 -1.38 -4.12
C VAL A 75 -3.97 -1.82 -5.57
N PHE A 76 -4.35 -0.88 -6.42
CA PHE A 76 -4.38 -1.11 -7.86
C PHE A 76 -2.98 -1.49 -8.40
N SER A 77 -2.97 -2.44 -9.33
CA SER A 77 -1.79 -2.88 -10.06
C SER A 77 -2.19 -3.25 -11.47
N ARG A 78 -1.74 -2.47 -12.46
CA ARG A 78 -2.02 -2.73 -13.88
C ARG A 78 -1.73 -4.18 -14.30
N TYR A 79 -0.60 -4.71 -13.84
CA TYR A 79 -0.10 -6.05 -14.19
C TYR A 79 -0.49 -7.14 -13.18
N GLY A 80 -1.19 -6.79 -12.09
CA GLY A 80 -1.63 -7.77 -11.10
C GLY A 80 -2.85 -8.52 -11.61
N LEU A 81 -2.96 -9.81 -11.29
CA LEU A 81 -4.18 -10.57 -11.53
C LEU A 81 -5.36 -9.89 -10.81
N GLY A 82 -6.47 -9.68 -11.50
CA GLY A 82 -7.61 -8.92 -10.97
C GLY A 82 -7.29 -7.45 -10.67
N HIS A 83 -6.26 -6.91 -11.31
CA HIS A 83 -5.78 -5.53 -11.18
C HIS A 83 -5.43 -5.09 -9.75
N ARG A 84 -5.08 -6.03 -8.88
CA ARG A 84 -4.76 -5.75 -7.48
C ARG A 84 -3.43 -6.35 -7.06
N LYS A 85 -2.79 -5.70 -6.09
CA LYS A 85 -1.63 -6.21 -5.35
C LYS A 85 -1.78 -5.88 -3.88
N SER A 86 -1.24 -6.70 -2.98
CA SER A 86 -1.27 -6.40 -1.55
C SER A 86 -0.46 -5.14 -1.21
N LEU A 87 -1.00 -4.29 -0.34
CA LEU A 87 -0.42 -2.99 0.03
C LEU A 87 1.05 -3.09 0.45
N HIS A 88 1.40 -4.15 1.19
CA HIS A 88 2.75 -4.32 1.72
C HIS A 88 3.83 -4.62 0.67
N LYS A 89 3.43 -4.87 -0.59
CA LYS A 89 4.36 -4.98 -1.71
C LYS A 89 4.76 -3.62 -2.27
N LEU A 90 4.12 -2.52 -1.84
CA LEU A 90 4.56 -1.18 -2.20
C LEU A 90 5.86 -0.80 -1.48
N PRO A 91 6.84 -0.20 -2.18
CA PRO A 91 8.00 0.39 -1.54
C PRO A 91 7.59 1.45 -0.53
N LYS A 92 8.07 1.31 0.71
CA LYS A 92 7.81 2.25 1.81
C LYS A 92 6.31 2.44 2.11
N PHE A 93 5.50 1.39 1.97
CA PHE A 93 4.06 1.40 2.24
C PHE A 93 3.67 1.86 3.66
N THR A 94 4.59 1.80 4.63
CA THR A 94 4.37 2.25 6.00
C THR A 94 4.40 3.78 6.15
N LYS A 95 5.01 4.50 5.19
CA LYS A 95 5.14 5.96 5.19
C LYS A 95 4.26 6.63 4.14
N LYS A 96 3.98 5.94 3.04
CA LYS A 96 3.15 6.48 1.95
C LYS A 96 1.67 6.28 2.25
N THR A 97 0.89 7.33 2.01
CA THR A 97 -0.58 7.29 2.10
C THR A 97 -1.16 6.90 0.75
N ALA A 98 -1.92 5.80 0.70
CA ALA A 98 -2.65 5.35 -0.49
C ALA A 98 -4.03 4.87 -0.04
N ARG A 99 -5.08 5.62 -0.41
CA ARG A 99 -6.45 5.39 0.10
C ARG A 99 -7.49 5.13 -0.96
N THR A 100 -7.25 5.58 -2.19
CA THR A 100 -8.17 5.42 -3.32
C THR A 100 -7.54 4.56 -4.41
N SER A 101 -8.39 3.81 -5.09
CA SER A 101 -8.06 3.07 -6.31
C SER A 101 -8.87 3.64 -7.48
N PRO A 102 -8.43 3.48 -8.73
CA PRO A 102 -9.22 3.90 -9.89
C PRO A 102 -10.60 3.23 -9.88
N PRO A 103 -11.67 3.95 -10.28
CA PRO A 103 -13.02 3.40 -10.29
C PRO A 103 -13.10 2.21 -11.26
N GLY A 104 -13.79 1.14 -10.85
CA GLY A 104 -13.92 -0.11 -11.62
C GLY A 104 -12.83 -1.16 -11.37
N PHE A 105 -11.84 -0.91 -10.50
CA PHE A 105 -10.71 -1.82 -10.23
C PHE A 105 -10.50 -2.15 -8.73
#